data_AF-A0A1Y0CLP7-F1
#
_entry.id   AF-A0A1Y0CLP7-F1
#
_cell.length_a   1.000
_cell.length_b   1.000
_cell.length_c   1.000
_cell.angle_alpha   90.00
_cell.angle_beta   90.00
_cell.angle_gamma   90.00
#
_symmetry.space_group_name_H-M   'P 1'
#
loop_
_entity.id
_entity.type
_entity.pdbx_description
1 polymer ?
#
loop_
_entity_poly.entity_id
_entity_poly.type
_entity_poly.pdbx_seq_one_letter_code
_entity_poly.pdbx_strand_id
1 'polypeptide(L)' 'MRVKCVICDKIESIDDETLVAKRLRNRPIHTYMCDECSERIEKRTNERKATGNFKLYEQKQNQDEW' A
#
# COMPACT_ATOMS: atom_id res chain seq x y z
N MET A 1 12.03 -14.46 2.85
CA MET A 1 12.80 -13.22 2.55
C MET A 1 12.62 -12.15 3.62
N ARG A 2 13.71 -11.45 3.98
CA ARG A 2 13.63 -10.27 4.88
C ARG A 2 13.25 -9.03 4.08
N VAL A 3 12.25 -8.30 4.57
CA VAL A 3 11.75 -7.07 3.96
C VAL A 3 11.71 -5.95 4.99
N LYS A 4 11.80 -4.71 4.51
CA LYS A 4 11.76 -3.50 5.35
C LYS A 4 10.53 -2.69 5.01
N CYS A 5 9.72 -2.34 6.02
CA CYS A 5 8.58 -1.47 5.84
C CYS A 5 9.03 -0.04 5.50
N VAL A 6 8.44 0.57 4.47
CA VAL A 6 8.77 1.95 4.02
C VAL A 6 8.31 3.04 5.00
N ILE A 7 7.39 2.72 5.92
CA ILE A 7 6.76 3.69 6.82
C ILE A 7 7.37 3.71 8.22
N CYS A 8 7.64 2.53 8.80
CA CYS A 8 8.13 2.41 10.18
C CYS A 8 9.50 1.76 10.28
N ASP A 9 10.14 1.46 9.14
CA ASP A 9 11.46 0.83 9.05
C ASP A 9 11.58 -0.56 9.71
N LYS A 10 10.47 -1.14 10.17
CA LYS A 10 10.42 -2.49 10.76
C LYS A 10 10.89 -3.53 9.75
N ILE A 11 11.72 -4.45 10.21
CA ILE A 11 12.23 -5.57 9.41
C ILE A 11 11.48 -6.82 9.82
N GLU A 12 10.79 -7.44 8.86
CA GLU A 12 10.02 -8.67 9.07
C GLU A 12 10.43 -9.72 8.05
N SER A 13 10.17 -11.00 8.39
CA SER A 13 10.41 -12.11 7.49
C SER A 13 9.09 -12.50 6.84
N ILE A 14 9.03 -12.39 5.51
CA ILE A 14 7.89 -12.87 4.73
C ILE A 14 8.23 -14.20 4.07
N ASP A 15 7.21 -15.03 3.88
CA ASP A 15 7.34 -16.30 3.17
C ASP A 15 7.61 -16.06 1.67
N ASP A 16 8.60 -16.80 1.16
CA ASP A 16 9.11 -16.67 -0.20
C ASP A 16 8.13 -17.19 -1.24
N GLU A 17 7.21 -18.08 -0.88
CA GLU A 17 6.25 -18.63 -1.82
C GLU A 17 5.06 -17.70 -2.11
N THR A 18 4.91 -16.64 -1.32
CA THR A 18 3.83 -15.66 -1.45
C THR A 18 3.92 -14.83 -2.74
N LEU A 19 2.76 -14.41 -3.26
CA LEU A 19 2.69 -13.50 -4.41
C LEU A 19 3.39 -12.17 -4.15
N VAL A 20 3.33 -11.67 -2.90
CA VAL A 20 3.99 -10.43 -2.49
C VAL A 20 5.51 -10.58 -2.57
N ALA A 21 6.06 -11.67 -2.06
CA ALA A 21 7.49 -11.95 -2.15
C ALA A 21 7.95 -12.14 -3.60
N LYS A 22 7.18 -12.85 -4.43
CA LYS A 22 7.45 -13.00 -5.87
C LYS A 22 7.40 -11.67 -6.61
N ARG A 23 6.45 -10.78 -6.27
CA ARG A 23 6.38 -9.41 -6.82
C ARG A 23 7.62 -8.62 -6.44
N LEU A 24 7.95 -8.51 -5.15
CA LEU A 24 9.13 -7.78 -4.66
C LEU A 24 10.44 -8.21 -5.33
N ARG A 25 10.58 -9.49 -5.70
CA ARG A 25 11.76 -10.01 -6.43
C ARG A 25 11.70 -9.82 -7.94
N ASN A 26 10.56 -10.09 -8.57
CA ASN A 26 10.48 -10.29 -10.02
C ASN A 26 9.82 -9.12 -10.79
N ARG A 27 9.09 -8.23 -10.12
CA ARG A 27 8.39 -7.10 -10.76
C ARG A 27 8.39 -5.87 -9.83
N PRO A 28 8.79 -4.67 -10.28
CA PRO A 28 9.17 -3.58 -9.39
C PRO A 28 7.98 -2.98 -8.62
N ILE A 29 7.67 -3.58 -7.48
CA ILE A 29 7.13 -2.88 -6.33
C ILE A 29 8.34 -2.74 -5.42
N HIS A 30 8.97 -1.56 -5.40
CA HIS A 30 10.16 -1.32 -4.59
C HIS A 30 9.84 -1.02 -3.13
N THR A 31 8.56 -1.02 -2.76
CA THR A 31 8.09 -0.64 -1.44
C THR A 31 7.27 -1.76 -0.83
N TYR A 32 7.63 -2.13 0.39
CA TYR A 32 6.83 -3.01 1.23
C TYR A 32 6.25 -2.19 2.37
N MET A 33 5.01 -2.48 2.74
CA MET A 33 4.34 -1.91 3.90
C MET A 33 3.91 -3.07 4.79
N CYS A 34 4.31 -3.04 6.07
CA CYS A 34 3.88 -4.04 7.03
C CYS A 34 2.39 -3.89 7.36
N ASP A 35 1.78 -4.98 7.83
CA ASP A 35 0.35 -5.03 8.12
C ASP A 35 -0.06 -4.01 9.19
N GLU A 36 0.78 -3.82 10.23
CA GLU A 36 0.56 -2.79 11.27
C GLU A 36 0.44 -1.37 10.68
N CYS A 37 1.28 -1.04 9.70
CA CYS A 37 1.22 0.26 9.05
C CYS A 37 0.00 0.38 8.14
N SER A 38 -0.36 -0.71 7.46
CA SER A 38 -1.58 -0.78 6.64
C SER A 38 -2.82 -0.51 7.48
N GLU A 39 -3.01 -1.24 8.58
CA GLU A 39 -4.13 -1.09 9.51
C GLU A 39 -4.18 0.32 10.13
N ARG A 40 -3.01 0.85 10.53
CA ARG A 40 -2.91 2.20 11.09
C ARG A 40 -3.38 3.28 10.11
N ILE A 41 -3.00 3.14 8.83
CA ILE A 41 -3.40 4.08 7.78
C ILE A 41 -4.88 3.90 7.45
N GLU A 42 -5.36 2.66 7.38
CA GLU A 42 -6.76 2.33 7.11
C GLU A 42 -7.68 2.97 8.16
N LYS A 43 -7.39 2.77 9.45
CA LYS A 43 -8.18 3.34 10.54
C LYS A 43 -8.31 4.86 10.43
N ARG A 44 -7.19 5.56 10.27
CA ARG A 44 -7.18 7.03 10.11
C ARG A 44 -7.90 7.48 8.84
N THR A 45 -7.82 6.70 7.77
CA THR A 45 -8.51 6.98 6.51
C THR A 45 -10.02 6.86 6.69
N ASN A 46 -10.49 5.83 7.40
CA ASN A 46 -11.90 5.63 7.70
C ASN A 46 -12.45 6.72 8.64
N GLU A 47 -11.68 7.13 9.65
CA GLU A 47 -12.01 8.27 10.51
C GLU A 47 -12.19 9.56 9.69
N ARG A 48 -11.26 9.85 8.76
CA ARG A 48 -11.37 11.02 7.86
C ARG A 48 -12.56 10.91 6.92
N LYS A 49 -12.82 9.73 6.35
CA LYS A 49 -14.00 9.49 5.50
C LYS A 49 -15.30 9.77 6.26
N ALA A 50 -15.38 9.37 7.53
CA ALA A 50 -16.56 9.61 8.37
C ALA A 50 -16.84 11.11 8.62
N THR A 51 -15.83 11.99 8.54
CA THR A 51 -16.03 13.45 8.71
C THR A 51 -16.80 14.11 7.55
N GLY A 52 -17.00 13.43 6.43
CA GLY A 52 -17.68 13.98 5.25
C GLY A 52 -16.89 15.00 4.45
N ASN A 53 -15.71 15.44 4.91
CA ASN A 53 -14.81 16.36 4.18
C ASN A 53 -13.67 15.62 3.44
N PHE A 54 -13.75 14.29 3.31
CA PHE A 54 -12.76 13.50 2.59
C PHE A 54 -12.97 13.65 1.09
N LYS A 55 -11.97 14.19 0.39
CA LYS A 55 -11.98 14.36 -1.06
C LYS A 55 -10.93 13.44 -1.69
N LEU A 56 -11.36 12.60 -2.63
CA LEU A 56 -10.45 11.89 -3.51
C LEU A 56 -10.13 12.82 -4.69
N TYR A 57 -8.85 13.15 -4.84
CA TYR A 57 -8.37 13.89 -6.01
C TYR A 57 -8.01 12.88 -7.09
N GLU A 58 -9.03 12.32 -7.73
CA GLU A 58 -8.84 11.46 -8.90
C GLU A 58 -8.61 12.33 -10.14
N GLN A 59 -7.61 11.98 -10.94
CA GLN A 59 -7.52 12.53 -12.30
C GLN A 59 -8.71 11.97 -13.09
N LYS A 60 -9.53 12.85 -13.65
CA LYS A 60 -10.53 12.43 -14.64
C LYS A 60 -9.77 11.68 -15.73
N GLN A 61 -10.08 10.40 -15.93
CA GLN A 61 -9.66 9.76 -17.16
C GLN A 61 -10.40 10.48 -18.28
N ASN A 62 -9.67 11.23 -19.11
CA ASN A 62 -10.21 11.54 -20.43
C ASN A 62 -10.42 10.18 -21.09
N GLN A 63 -11.68 9.88 -21.38
CA GLN A 63 -12.03 8.92 -22.41
C GLN A 63 -11.50 9.52 -23.71
N ASP A 64 -10.21 9.37 -23.99
CA ASP A 64 -9.77 9.40 -25.37
C ASP A 64 -10.30 8.10 -25.97
N GLU A 65 -11.45 8.22 -26.64
CA GLU A 65 -11.96 7.26 -27.59
C GLU A 65 -10.86 6.98 -28.62
N TRP A 66 -10.22 5.82 -28.52
CA TRP A 66 -9.54 5.20 -29.65
C TRP A 66 -9.55 3.68 -29.53
#